data_AF-A0A4Q3DZA7-F1
#
_entry.id   AF-A0A4Q3DZA7-F1
#
_cell.length_a   1.000
_cell.length_b   1.000
_cell.length_c   1.000
_cell.angle_alpha   90.00
_cell.angle_beta   90.00
_cell.angle_gamma   90.00
#
_symmetry.space_group_name_H-M   'P 1'
#
loop_
_entity.id
_entity.type
_entity.pdbx_description
1 polymer ?
#
loop_
_entity_poly.entity_id
_entity_poly.type
_entity_poly.pdbx_seq_one_letter_code
_entity_poly.pdbx_strand_id
1 'polypeptide(L)'
;MDTLKKFAAMEKIVHELEDLKNSQQAIIQKLGKIEVDNIDLGDKRLEKDLPDMHQRVSDNLDTIANILDYFAGNTDKFHDTNNIEALKEEAAIREAAGNEE
;
A
#
# COMPACT_ATOMS: atom_id res chain seq x y z
N MET A 1 -17.35 10.21 12.35
CA MET A 1 -17.56 9.40 11.14
C MET A 1 -18.24 8.11 11.57
N ASP A 2 -19.20 7.60 10.79
CA ASP A 2 -19.84 6.31 11.07
C ASP A 2 -18.82 5.15 11.05
N THR A 3 -19.06 4.09 11.83
CA THR A 3 -18.11 2.98 12.02
C THR A 3 -17.78 2.27 10.71
N LEU A 4 -18.78 1.99 9.86
CA LEU A 4 -18.57 1.37 8.55
C LEU A 4 -17.79 2.30 7.61
N LYS A 5 -18.14 3.59 7.61
CA LYS A 5 -17.38 4.59 6.82
C LYS A 5 -15.93 4.69 7.28
N LYS A 6 -15.68 4.59 8.59
CA LYS A 6 -14.33 4.63 9.16
C LYS A 6 -13.52 3.41 8.74
N PHE A 7 -14.11 2.23 8.84
CA PHE A 7 -13.46 1.01 8.39
C PHE A 7 -13.14 1.04 6.89
N ALA A 8 -14.10 1.43 6.04
CA ALA A 8 -13.87 1.54 4.60
C ALA A 8 -12.73 2.52 4.25
N ALA A 9 -12.61 3.64 4.99
CA ALA A 9 -11.50 4.55 4.83
C ALA A 9 -10.15 3.94 5.25
N MET A 10 -10.14 3.09 6.29
CA MET A 10 -8.94 2.37 6.71
C MET A 10 -8.52 1.33 5.67
N GLU A 11 -9.45 0.49 5.18
CA GLU A 11 -9.17 -0.48 4.11
C GLU A 11 -8.62 0.21 2.85
N LYS A 12 -9.21 1.36 2.49
CA LYS A 12 -8.72 2.15 1.36
C LYS A 12 -7.25 2.56 1.53
N ILE A 13 -6.86 3.03 2.72
CA ILE A 13 -5.47 3.42 2.99
C ILE A 13 -4.55 2.20 2.95
N VAL A 14 -4.98 1.02 3.42
CA VAL A 14 -4.21 -0.22 3.31
C VAL A 14 -3.92 -0.54 1.84
N HIS A 15 -4.94 -0.53 0.98
CA HIS A 15 -4.76 -0.76 -0.46
C HIS A 15 -3.83 0.27 -1.12
N GLU A 16 -3.97 1.57 -0.77
CA GLU A 16 -3.08 2.60 -1.30
C GLU A 16 -1.61 2.39 -0.88
N LEU A 17 -1.36 1.88 0.34
CA LEU A 17 -0.02 1.53 0.82
C LEU A 17 0.54 0.28 0.12
N GLU A 18 -0.29 -0.71 -0.18
CA GLU A 18 0.08 -1.89 -0.99
C GLU A 18 0.47 -1.48 -2.42
N ASP A 19 -0.35 -0.64 -3.06
CA ASP A 19 -0.06 -0.11 -4.39
C ASP A 19 1.23 0.71 -4.41
N LEU A 20 1.46 1.52 -3.37
CA LEU A 20 2.69 2.28 -3.23
C LEU A 20 3.91 1.37 -3.06
N LYS A 21 3.81 0.31 -2.25
CA LYS A 21 4.86 -0.72 -2.08
C LYS A 21 5.20 -1.40 -3.41
N ASN A 22 4.18 -1.85 -4.15
CA ASN A 22 4.33 -2.49 -5.45
C ASN A 22 5.00 -1.54 -6.46
N SER A 23 4.62 -0.26 -6.44
CA SER A 23 5.22 0.78 -7.28
C SER A 23 6.71 0.98 -6.96
N GLN A 24 7.11 1.00 -5.69
CA GLN A 24 8.52 1.10 -5.30
C GLN A 24 9.33 -0.12 -5.74
N GLN A 25 8.78 -1.34 -5.60
CA GLN A 25 9.44 -2.56 -6.10
C GLN A 25 9.71 -2.48 -7.61
N ALA A 26 8.75 -1.96 -8.39
CA ALA A 26 8.95 -1.76 -9.82
C ALA A 26 10.05 -0.73 -10.13
N ILE A 27 10.17 0.33 -9.32
CA ILE A 27 11.24 1.33 -9.46
C ILE A 27 12.61 0.70 -9.16
N ILE A 28 12.74 -0.10 -8.10
CA ILE A 28 13.97 -0.82 -7.75
C ILE A 28 14.42 -1.70 -8.92
N GLN A 29 13.51 -2.48 -9.49
CA GLN A 29 13.82 -3.33 -10.65
C GLN A 29 14.28 -2.52 -11.87
N LYS A 30 13.68 -1.35 -12.10
CA LYS A 30 14.09 -0.45 -13.19
C LYS A 30 15.47 0.16 -12.93
N LEU A 31 15.76 0.58 -11.71
CA LEU A 31 17.09 1.09 -11.33
C LEU A 31 18.16 0.03 -11.55
N GLY A 32 17.94 -1.20 -11.08
CA GLY A 32 18.88 -2.30 -11.30
C GLY A 32 19.15 -2.60 -12.78
N LYS A 33 18.12 -2.50 -13.64
CA LYS A 33 18.31 -2.63 -15.10
C LYS A 33 19.18 -1.50 -15.66
N ILE A 34 18.91 -0.25 -15.28
CA ILE A 34 19.69 0.90 -15.74
C ILE A 34 21.14 0.81 -15.25
N GLU A 35 21.37 0.35 -14.02
CA GLU A 35 22.72 0.09 -13.49
C GLU A 35 23.47 -0.94 -14.32
N VAL A 36 22.81 -2.05 -14.68
CA VAL A 36 23.38 -3.08 -15.56
C VAL A 36 23.67 -2.51 -16.95
N ASP A 37 22.74 -1.80 -17.57
CA ASP A 37 22.93 -1.17 -18.89
C ASP A 37 24.10 -0.16 -18.85
N ASN A 38 24.31 0.50 -17.71
CA ASN A 38 25.40 1.46 -17.54
C ASN A 38 26.78 0.80 -17.42
N ILE A 39 26.87 -0.49 -17.06
CA ILE A 39 28.16 -1.22 -17.06
C ILE A 39 28.77 -1.22 -18.46
N ASP A 40 27.93 -1.42 -19.48
CA ASP A 40 28.38 -1.42 -20.88
C ASP A 40 28.63 0.01 -21.40
N LEU A 41 27.87 1.01 -20.91
CA LEU A 41 28.00 2.40 -21.33
C LEU A 41 29.20 3.12 -20.70
N GLY A 42 29.53 2.81 -19.45
CA GLY A 42 30.61 3.43 -18.68
C GLY A 42 30.37 4.92 -18.36
N ASP A 43 29.12 5.35 -18.21
CA ASP A 43 28.84 6.73 -17.81
C ASP A 43 29.13 6.93 -16.32
N LYS A 44 30.14 7.75 -16.04
CA LYS A 44 30.66 8.00 -14.68
C LYS A 44 29.66 8.64 -13.75
N ARG A 45 28.69 9.40 -14.27
CA ARG A 45 27.68 10.03 -13.45
C ARG A 45 26.66 8.99 -13.01
N LEU A 46 26.23 8.13 -13.94
CA LEU A 46 25.35 7.02 -13.62
C LEU A 46 26.02 6.01 -12.66
N GLU A 47 27.29 5.68 -12.84
CA GLU A 47 28.06 4.82 -11.92
C GLU A 47 28.07 5.36 -10.48
N LYS A 48 28.07 6.68 -10.33
CA LYS A 48 28.09 7.35 -9.03
C LYS A 48 26.70 7.52 -8.44
N ASP A 49 25.74 8.00 -9.24
CA ASP A 49 24.46 8.49 -8.73
C ASP A 49 23.41 7.36 -8.60
N LEU A 50 23.47 6.32 -9.46
CA LEU A 50 22.46 5.24 -9.45
C LEU A 50 22.49 4.40 -8.16
N PRO A 51 23.66 3.98 -7.60
CA PRO A 51 23.69 3.22 -6.36
C PRO A 51 23.04 3.97 -5.19
N ASP A 52 23.31 5.27 -5.07
CA ASP A 52 22.69 6.14 -4.05
C ASP A 52 21.17 6.29 -4.26
N MET A 53 20.70 6.29 -5.50
CA MET A 53 19.26 6.26 -5.80
C MET A 53 18.65 4.91 -5.44
N HIS A 54 19.30 3.80 -5.80
CA HIS A 54 18.83 2.44 -5.51
C HIS A 54 18.69 2.23 -4.01
N GLN A 55 19.69 2.63 -3.22
CA GLN A 55 19.61 2.52 -1.76
C GLN A 55 18.43 3.32 -1.19
N ARG A 56 18.26 4.59 -1.60
CA ARG A 56 17.14 5.42 -1.11
C ARG A 56 15.76 4.87 -1.47
N VAL A 57 15.60 4.30 -2.65
CA VAL A 57 14.34 3.66 -3.05
C VAL A 57 14.10 2.37 -2.25
N SER A 58 15.16 1.61 -1.95
CA SER A 58 15.08 0.42 -1.10
C SER A 58 14.70 0.76 0.34
N ASP A 59 15.33 1.79 0.93
CA ASP A 59 15.00 2.26 2.28
C ASP A 59 13.55 2.77 2.36
N ASN A 60 13.07 3.43 1.30
CA ASN A 60 11.69 3.87 1.20
C ASN A 60 10.73 2.67 1.11
N LEU A 61 11.07 1.63 0.33
CA LEU A 61 10.27 0.41 0.25
C LEU A 61 10.10 -0.24 1.63
N ASP A 62 11.20 -0.37 2.39
CA ASP A 62 11.17 -0.92 3.75
C ASP A 62 10.31 -0.06 4.68
N THR A 63 10.43 1.26 4.58
CA THR A 63 9.59 2.19 5.35
C THR A 63 8.11 2.03 5.03
N ILE A 64 7.74 1.94 3.75
CA ILE A 64 6.36 1.72 3.31
C ILE A 64 5.84 0.37 3.80
N ALA A 65 6.64 -0.70 3.71
CA ALA A 65 6.25 -2.03 4.18
C ALA A 65 5.96 -2.02 5.69
N ASN A 66 6.80 -1.37 6.49
CA ASN A 66 6.57 -1.24 7.94
C ASN A 66 5.30 -0.45 8.27
N ILE A 67 5.01 0.64 7.52
CA ILE A 67 3.79 1.43 7.69
C ILE A 67 2.55 0.60 7.32
N LEU A 68 2.62 -0.13 6.20
CA LEU A 68 1.57 -1.02 5.74
C LEU A 68 1.25 -2.08 6.80
N ASP A 69 2.25 -2.81 7.29
CA ASP A 69 2.06 -3.87 8.27
C ASP A 69 1.42 -3.32 9.57
N TYR A 70 1.90 -2.17 10.04
CA TYR A 70 1.31 -1.49 11.20
C TYR A 70 -0.15 -1.11 10.98
N PHE A 71 -0.46 -0.49 9.83
CA PHE A 71 -1.79 0.06 9.58
C PHE A 71 -2.81 -1.02 9.21
N ALA A 72 -2.41 -2.05 8.47
CA ALA A 72 -3.21 -3.24 8.21
C ALA A 72 -3.58 -3.93 9.53
N GLY A 73 -2.60 -4.17 10.42
CA GLY A 73 -2.88 -4.78 11.72
C GLY A 73 -3.80 -3.95 12.63
N ASN A 74 -3.80 -2.62 12.51
CA ASN A 74 -4.78 -1.77 13.19
C ASN A 74 -6.16 -1.80 12.54
N THR A 75 -6.22 -1.95 11.22
CA THR A 75 -7.47 -2.12 10.45
C THR A 75 -8.14 -3.43 10.81
N ASP A 76 -7.39 -4.53 10.90
CA ASP A 76 -7.88 -5.84 11.33
C ASP A 76 -8.40 -5.80 12.77
N LYS A 77 -7.65 -5.19 13.69
CA LYS A 77 -8.13 -5.00 15.07
C LYS A 77 -9.40 -4.17 15.11
N PHE A 78 -9.51 -3.14 14.28
CA PHE A 78 -10.71 -2.32 14.20
C PHE A 78 -11.89 -3.12 13.64
N HIS A 79 -11.65 -3.95 12.64
CA HIS A 79 -12.62 -4.89 12.09
C HIS A 79 -13.24 -5.77 13.18
N ASP A 80 -12.38 -6.47 13.93
CA ASP A 80 -12.81 -7.45 14.92
C ASP A 80 -13.46 -6.78 16.13
N THR A 81 -12.88 -5.68 16.63
CA THR A 81 -13.40 -4.97 17.81
C THR A 81 -14.79 -4.38 17.59
N ASN A 82 -15.10 -3.96 16.36
CA ASN A 82 -16.37 -3.31 16.04
C ASN A 82 -17.38 -4.25 15.38
N ASN A 83 -17.06 -5.55 15.27
CA ASN A 83 -17.89 -6.55 14.64
C ASN A 83 -18.38 -6.10 13.25
N ILE A 84 -17.45 -5.61 12.42
CA ILE A 84 -17.75 -4.94 11.16
C ILE A 84 -18.60 -5.79 10.24
N GLU A 85 -18.41 -7.11 10.19
CA GLU A 85 -19.22 -7.96 9.33
C GLU A 85 -20.69 -8.01 9.72
N ALA A 86 -21.01 -8.02 11.03
CA ALA A 86 -22.41 -7.91 11.45
C ALA A 86 -23.02 -6.56 11.03
N LEU A 87 -22.25 -5.48 11.15
CA LEU A 87 -22.70 -4.15 10.73
C LEU A 87 -22.91 -4.05 9.21
N LYS A 88 -22.06 -4.69 8.41
CA LYS A 88 -22.20 -4.76 6.95
C LYS A 88 -23.44 -5.57 6.56
N GLU A 89 -23.67 -6.71 7.21
CA GLU A 89 -24.84 -7.57 6.97
C GLU A 89 -26.15 -6.83 7.31
N GLU A 90 -26.22 -6.18 8.48
CA GLU A 90 -27.37 -5.37 8.88
C GLU A 90 -27.65 -4.22 7.90
N ALA A 91 -26.60 -3.56 7.40
CA ALA A 91 -26.72 -2.50 6.41
C ALA A 91 -27.26 -3.04 5.07
N ALA A 92 -26.77 -4.18 4.60
CA ALA A 92 -27.22 -4.81 3.36
C ALA A 92 -28.68 -5.26 3.44
N ILE A 93 -29.11 -5.84 4.57
CA ILE A 93 -30.51 -6.22 4.79
C ILE A 93 -31.42 -4.99 4.74
N ARG A 94 -31.01 -3.89 5.39
CA ARG A 94 -31.79 -2.64 5.40
C ARG A 94 -31.90 -2.02 4.01
N GLU A 95 -30.83 -2.04 3.23
CA GLU A 95 -30.83 -1.55 1.85
C GLU A 95 -31.74 -2.41 0.96
N ALA A 96 -31.67 -3.73 1.08
CA ALA A 96 -32.53 -4.65 0.34
C ALA A 96 -34.02 -4.45 0.69
N ALA A 97 -34.36 -4.33 1.98
CA ALA A 97 -35.73 -4.12 2.43
C ALA A 97 -36.28 -2.71 2.10
N GLY A 98 -35.42 -1.70 1.98
CA GLY A 98 -35.80 -0.33 1.65
C GLY A 98 -35.98 -0.07 0.15
N ASN A 99 -35.56 -0.99 -0.72
CA ASN A 99 -35.73 -0.91 -2.17
C ASN A 99 -36.98 -1.67 -2.68
N GLU A 100 -37.82 -2.18 -1.76
CA GLU A 100 -39.09 -2.86 -2.07
C GLU A 100 -40.33 -1.93 -2.02
N GLU A 101 -40.16 -0.61 -1.82
CA GLU A 101 -41.21 0.43 -1.95
C GLU A 101 -41.03 1.30 -3.20
#